data_AF-A0AA46TES6-F1
#
_entry.id   AF-A0AA46TES6-F1
#
_cell.length_a   1.000
_cell.length_b   1.000
_cell.length_c   1.000
_cell.angle_alpha   90.00
_cell.angle_beta   90.00
_cell.angle_gamma   90.00
#
_symmetry.space_group_name_H-M   'P 1'
#
loop_
_entity.id
_entity.type
_entity.pdbx_description
1 polymer ?
#
loop_
_entity_poly.entity_id
_entity_poly.type
_entity_poly.pdbx_seq_one_letter_code
_entity_poly.pdbx_strand_id
1 'polypeptide(L)'
;MRRVLIVAVALLGVATACSNSSESSDAPPSGAPEETVRVTDDAGPPGISVGLYQLRQGYGSREFEVQVANNTDKLMRVERATYVSNRFEKPAVWREGTRIPGGFTIDLSLRLAPARCSSESPQDKVILEFRQGGSGLLRRTYKPEMMYNALPRFVDAECAGNQVQKIADVHVADDIEIHGEGRESVAELPLIIEPTGKEGSFTLDSILATTLISPSTGGDSWDLDAKVDGTGDPQREVLRIGPTRCDSHALSDNSQGTEFTAIFTLDGGQTTQFALGTSPHLEGRLTSFVAAHCGYGPDVEN
;
A
#
# COMPACT_ATOMS: atom_id res chain seq x y z
N MET A 1 -9.39 -47.67 15.04
CA MET A 1 -8.91 -48.98 14.53
C MET A 1 -7.65 -48.73 13.71
N ARG A 2 -6.58 -49.45 14.03
CA ARG A 2 -5.21 -49.33 13.52
C ARG A 2 -5.12 -49.66 12.02
N ARG A 3 -4.15 -49.04 11.31
CA ARG A 3 -3.03 -49.77 10.66
C ARG A 3 -1.97 -48.80 10.12
N VAL A 4 -0.83 -48.81 10.81
CA VAL A 4 0.49 -48.32 10.38
C VAL A 4 1.15 -49.46 9.60
N LEU A 5 1.79 -49.18 8.46
CA LEU A 5 2.77 -50.08 7.86
C LEU A 5 4.09 -49.34 7.64
N ILE A 6 5.08 -49.73 8.45
CA ILE A 6 6.51 -49.44 8.28
C ILE A 6 7.10 -50.68 7.60
N VAL A 7 7.85 -50.50 6.52
CA VAL A 7 8.72 -51.55 5.98
C VAL A 7 10.14 -51.00 5.95
N ALA A 8 10.95 -51.50 6.88
CA ALA A 8 12.39 -51.38 6.90
C ALA A 8 12.99 -52.61 6.23
N VAL A 9 13.96 -52.41 5.34
CA VAL A 9 14.84 -53.48 4.82
C VAL A 9 16.27 -53.02 5.03
N ALA A 10 17.04 -53.83 5.75
CA ALA A 10 18.44 -53.63 6.03
C ALA A 10 19.20 -54.96 5.83
N LEU A 11 20.53 -54.83 5.65
CA LEU A 11 21.61 -55.84 5.75
C LEU A 11 21.87 -56.64 4.44
N LEU A 12 23.08 -56.98 3.98
CA LEU A 12 24.45 -56.93 4.53
C LEU A 12 25.52 -57.27 3.43
N GLY A 13 26.78 -56.83 3.62
CA GLY A 13 28.04 -57.49 3.19
C GLY A 13 28.56 -57.18 1.78
N VAL A 14 29.86 -56.94 1.48
CA VAL A 14 31.12 -57.49 2.01
C VAL A 14 32.29 -56.51 1.80
N ALA A 15 33.30 -56.54 2.68
CA ALA A 15 34.54 -55.77 2.65
C ALA A 15 35.68 -56.46 1.87
N THR A 16 36.62 -55.68 1.29
CA THR A 16 38.09 -55.87 1.46
C THR A 16 38.92 -54.73 0.85
N ALA A 17 40.05 -54.47 1.52
CA ALA A 17 41.03 -53.39 1.45
C ALA A 17 41.86 -53.23 0.16
N CYS A 18 42.40 -52.01 -0.06
CA CYS A 18 43.84 -51.74 -0.14
C CYS A 18 44.13 -50.22 -0.13
N SER A 19 45.13 -49.84 0.66
CA SER A 19 45.62 -48.47 0.90
C SER A 19 46.23 -47.81 -0.33
N ASN A 20 46.10 -46.48 -0.45
CA ASN A 20 47.26 -45.63 -0.71
C ASN A 20 46.98 -44.16 -0.31
N SER A 21 47.90 -43.62 0.48
CA SER A 21 47.96 -42.23 0.88
C SER A 21 48.34 -41.37 -0.32
N SER A 22 47.63 -40.26 -0.55
CA SER A 22 48.08 -39.15 -1.38
C SER A 22 47.52 -37.86 -0.78
N GLU A 23 48.33 -37.20 0.03
CA GLU A 23 48.19 -35.76 0.28
C GLU A 23 48.31 -35.04 -1.07
N SER A 24 47.30 -34.24 -1.41
CA SER A 24 47.49 -33.12 -2.31
C SER A 24 46.54 -31.99 -1.91
N SER A 25 47.18 -30.84 -1.72
CA SER A 25 46.65 -29.60 -1.18
C SER A 25 45.55 -28.95 -2.01
N ASP A 26 44.67 -28.24 -1.31
CA ASP A 26 43.99 -26.99 -1.64
C ASP A 26 43.68 -26.64 -3.11
N ALA A 27 42.37 -26.64 -3.43
CA ALA A 27 41.72 -25.49 -4.06
C ALA A 27 40.19 -25.56 -3.83
N PRO A 28 39.52 -24.50 -3.33
CA PRO A 28 38.06 -24.44 -3.32
C PRO A 28 37.51 -24.35 -4.77
N PRO A 29 36.30 -24.87 -5.04
CA PRO A 29 35.72 -24.83 -6.37
C PRO A 29 35.54 -23.38 -6.83
N SER A 30 36.12 -23.10 -8.00
CA SER A 30 36.03 -21.86 -8.76
C SER A 30 34.58 -21.38 -8.85
N GLY A 31 34.35 -20.15 -8.38
CA GLY A 31 33.04 -19.51 -8.36
C GLY A 31 32.40 -19.46 -9.75
N ALA A 32 31.08 -19.64 -9.78
CA ALA A 32 30.27 -19.27 -10.94
C ALA A 32 30.62 -17.83 -11.35
N PRO A 33 30.70 -17.51 -12.65
CA PRO A 33 30.99 -16.15 -13.08
C PRO A 33 29.90 -15.24 -12.52
N GLU A 34 30.31 -14.33 -11.64
CA GLU A 34 29.50 -13.21 -11.19
C GLU A 34 29.17 -12.41 -12.46
N GLU A 35 27.91 -12.49 -12.90
CA GLU A 35 27.46 -11.85 -14.14
C GLU A 35 27.72 -10.34 -14.01
N THR A 36 28.69 -9.86 -14.78
CA THR A 36 29.19 -8.49 -14.67
C THR A 36 28.12 -7.51 -15.14
N VAL A 37 27.45 -6.89 -14.17
CA VAL A 37 26.43 -5.87 -14.42
C VAL A 37 27.09 -4.63 -15.00
N ARG A 38 26.82 -4.32 -16.27
CA ARG A 38 27.26 -3.06 -16.89
C ARG A 38 26.38 -1.90 -16.41
N VAL A 39 26.92 -1.04 -15.56
CA VAL A 39 26.31 0.23 -15.13
C VAL A 39 26.68 1.33 -16.15
N THR A 40 25.70 2.07 -16.65
CA THR A 40 25.92 3.28 -17.48
C THR A 40 24.94 4.37 -17.04
N ASP A 41 25.37 5.63 -17.02
CA ASP A 41 24.63 6.76 -16.44
C ASP A 41 23.47 7.33 -17.28
N ASP A 42 22.49 7.82 -16.51
CA ASP A 42 21.41 8.83 -16.64
C ASP A 42 20.46 8.91 -17.84
N ALA A 43 20.70 8.20 -18.93
CA ALA A 43 19.66 7.98 -19.94
C ALA A 43 19.45 6.48 -20.12
N GLY A 44 18.22 6.02 -19.86
CA GLY A 44 17.77 4.71 -20.32
C GLY A 44 18.13 4.48 -21.79
N PRO A 45 18.25 3.22 -22.26
CA PRO A 45 18.40 2.98 -23.68
C PRO A 45 17.27 3.69 -24.43
N PRO A 46 17.53 4.25 -25.62
CA PRO A 46 16.46 4.80 -26.44
C PRO A 46 15.37 3.74 -26.61
N GLY A 47 14.12 4.16 -26.41
CA GLY A 47 12.95 3.29 -26.54
C GLY A 47 12.50 2.58 -25.27
N ILE A 48 12.97 2.93 -24.08
CA ILE A 48 12.35 2.52 -22.81
C ILE A 48 11.93 3.76 -22.03
N SER A 49 10.66 3.85 -21.64
CA SER A 49 10.15 4.90 -20.77
C SER A 49 9.61 4.32 -19.47
N VAL A 50 9.71 5.10 -18.39
CA VAL A 50 9.31 4.70 -17.05
C VAL A 50 8.39 5.75 -16.45
N GLY A 51 7.23 5.33 -15.97
CA GLY A 51 6.29 6.13 -15.21
C GLY A 51 6.20 5.66 -13.76
N LEU A 52 5.74 6.55 -12.89
CA LEU A 52 5.36 6.19 -11.53
C LEU A 52 3.98 6.77 -11.24
N TYR A 53 3.06 5.91 -10.80
CA TYR A 53 1.70 6.30 -10.47
C TYR A 53 1.09 5.36 -9.44
N GLN A 54 -0.14 5.64 -9.02
CA GLN A 54 -0.87 4.80 -8.08
C GLN A 54 -2.24 4.45 -8.65
N LEU A 55 -2.58 3.17 -8.64
CA LEU A 55 -3.93 2.71 -8.96
C LEU A 55 -4.89 3.05 -7.83
N ARG A 56 -6.18 3.24 -8.15
CA ARG A 56 -7.23 3.52 -7.16
C ARG A 56 -7.31 2.44 -6.05
N GLN A 57 -7.03 1.18 -6.39
CA GLN A 57 -6.98 0.06 -5.43
C GLN A 57 -5.83 0.19 -4.42
N GLY A 58 -4.79 0.96 -4.76
CA GLY A 58 -3.63 1.18 -3.91
C GLY A 58 -3.74 2.39 -2.99
N TYR A 59 -4.79 3.24 -3.10
CA TYR A 59 -4.96 4.39 -2.19
C TYR A 59 -5.12 3.90 -0.75
N GLY A 60 -4.70 4.71 0.21
CA GLY A 60 -4.61 4.31 1.63
C GLY A 60 -3.49 3.31 1.93
N SER A 61 -2.97 2.63 0.92
CA SER A 61 -1.80 1.78 1.02
C SER A 61 -0.56 2.49 0.46
N ARG A 62 0.63 1.99 0.81
CA ARG A 62 1.88 2.45 0.22
C ARG A 62 2.19 1.79 -1.14
N GLU A 63 1.19 1.24 -1.82
CA GLU A 63 1.38 0.50 -3.08
C GLU A 63 1.36 1.45 -4.28
N PHE A 64 2.37 1.34 -5.14
CA PHE A 64 2.59 2.18 -6.33
C PHE A 64 3.03 1.32 -7.51
N GLU A 65 2.72 1.79 -8.71
CA GLU A 65 3.06 1.15 -9.96
C GLU A 65 4.24 1.84 -10.63
N VAL A 66 5.28 1.06 -10.91
CA VAL A 66 6.31 1.46 -11.88
C VAL A 66 5.86 0.99 -13.25
N GLN A 67 5.38 1.93 -14.06
CA GLN A 67 5.02 1.65 -15.45
C GLN A 67 6.28 1.55 -16.29
N VAL A 68 6.45 0.47 -17.03
CA VAL A 68 7.59 0.27 -17.95
C VAL A 68 7.05 0.04 -19.35
N ALA A 69 7.33 0.98 -20.26
CA ALA A 69 6.99 0.85 -21.67
C ALA A 69 8.24 0.47 -22.48
N ASN A 70 8.12 -0.63 -23.24
CA ASN A 70 9.14 -1.07 -24.18
C ASN A 70 8.78 -0.57 -25.58
N ASN A 71 9.19 0.65 -25.90
CA ASN A 71 8.97 1.32 -27.19
C ASN A 71 9.95 0.85 -28.28
N THR A 72 10.57 -0.32 -28.11
CA THR A 72 11.42 -0.97 -29.13
C THR A 72 10.65 -2.08 -29.85
N ASP A 73 11.26 -2.70 -30.84
CA ASP A 73 10.78 -3.90 -31.52
C ASP A 73 11.24 -5.21 -30.86
N LYS A 74 12.13 -5.14 -29.86
CA LYS A 74 12.75 -6.31 -29.23
C LYS A 74 12.03 -6.69 -27.95
N LEU A 75 11.95 -8.00 -27.69
CA LEU A 75 11.51 -8.50 -26.38
C LEU A 75 12.46 -8.03 -25.28
N MET A 76 11.87 -7.47 -24.23
CA MET A 76 12.54 -7.10 -22.98
C MET A 76 12.11 -8.07 -21.88
N ARG A 77 13.06 -8.51 -21.04
CA ARG A 77 12.80 -9.29 -19.84
C ARG A 77 13.29 -8.51 -18.63
N VAL A 78 12.38 -7.94 -17.85
CA VAL A 78 12.69 -7.24 -16.60
C VAL A 78 12.85 -8.30 -15.52
N GLU A 79 13.98 -8.32 -14.83
CA GLU A 79 14.20 -9.21 -13.68
C GLU A 79 13.95 -8.47 -12.37
N ARG A 80 14.16 -7.14 -12.36
CA ARG A 80 14.00 -6.31 -11.17
C ARG A 80 13.72 -4.85 -11.52
N ALA A 81 12.87 -4.22 -10.71
CA ALA A 81 12.73 -2.77 -10.65
C ALA A 81 12.98 -2.31 -9.21
N THR A 82 13.75 -1.24 -9.05
CA THR A 82 13.98 -0.61 -7.73
C THR A 82 13.71 0.88 -7.82
N TYR A 83 12.72 1.34 -7.07
CA TYR A 83 12.45 2.76 -6.91
C TYR A 83 13.25 3.32 -5.73
N VAL A 84 13.97 4.40 -5.98
CA VAL A 84 14.83 5.09 -5.00
C VAL A 84 14.42 6.55 -4.96
N SER A 85 14.22 7.06 -3.74
CA SER A 85 14.00 8.48 -3.49
C SER A 85 14.50 8.86 -2.10
N ASN A 86 15.01 10.08 -1.94
CA ASN A 86 15.35 10.65 -0.63
C ASN A 86 14.11 10.91 0.25
N ARG A 87 12.91 10.83 -0.33
CA ARG A 87 11.64 10.98 0.38
C ARG A 87 11.16 9.74 1.12
N PHE A 88 11.89 8.62 1.05
CA PHE A 88 11.49 7.36 1.71
C PHE A 88 12.60 6.76 2.55
N GLU A 89 12.22 5.98 3.56
CA GLU A 89 13.17 5.36 4.47
C GLU A 89 14.15 4.40 3.79
N LYS A 90 13.64 3.63 2.83
CA LYS A 90 14.37 2.61 2.05
C LYS A 90 13.83 2.54 0.62
N PRO A 91 14.62 2.02 -0.33
CA PRO A 91 14.14 1.74 -1.68
C PRO A 91 12.98 0.74 -1.70
N ALA A 92 12.04 0.94 -2.62
CA ALA A 92 11.00 -0.03 -2.93
C ALA A 92 11.44 -0.94 -4.07
N VAL A 93 11.11 -2.23 -3.99
CA VAL A 93 11.68 -3.24 -4.88
C VAL A 93 10.63 -4.23 -5.37
N TRP A 94 10.57 -4.42 -6.68
CA TRP A 94 9.83 -5.48 -7.34
C TRP A 94 10.80 -6.53 -7.94
N ARG A 95 10.49 -7.84 -7.82
CA ARG A 95 11.41 -8.96 -8.17
C ARG A 95 10.76 -10.17 -8.84
N GLU A 96 9.53 -10.04 -9.33
CA GLU A 96 8.78 -11.21 -9.80
C GLU A 96 9.24 -11.70 -11.19
N GLY A 97 9.91 -10.83 -11.95
CA GLY A 97 10.38 -11.12 -13.29
C GLY A 97 9.24 -11.11 -14.31
N THR A 98 9.41 -10.41 -15.43
CA THR A 98 8.35 -10.33 -16.45
C THR A 98 8.93 -10.13 -17.85
N ARG A 99 8.11 -10.41 -18.87
CA ARG A 99 8.44 -10.23 -20.28
C ARG A 99 7.56 -9.12 -20.84
N ILE A 100 8.18 -8.14 -21.49
CA ILE A 100 7.51 -7.01 -22.14
C ILE A 100 7.84 -7.10 -23.63
N PRO A 101 6.91 -7.56 -24.48
CA PRO A 101 7.12 -7.52 -25.92
C PRO A 101 7.36 -6.09 -26.42
N GLY A 102 7.91 -5.96 -27.64
CA GLY A 102 8.09 -4.65 -28.26
C GLY A 102 6.75 -3.97 -28.53
N GLY A 103 6.63 -2.69 -28.19
CA GLY A 103 5.41 -1.89 -28.29
C GLY A 103 4.42 -2.06 -27.12
N PHE A 104 4.78 -2.79 -26.07
CA PHE A 104 3.91 -3.02 -24.92
C PHE A 104 4.37 -2.27 -23.68
N THR A 105 3.42 -2.05 -22.77
CA THR A 105 3.62 -1.45 -21.46
C THR A 105 3.11 -2.40 -20.39
N ILE A 106 3.82 -2.48 -19.26
CA ILE A 106 3.40 -3.23 -18.08
C ILE A 106 3.61 -2.39 -16.83
N ASP A 107 2.82 -2.65 -15.81
CA ASP A 107 2.96 -2.06 -14.48
C ASP A 107 3.60 -3.06 -13.52
N LEU A 108 4.55 -2.58 -12.72
CA LEU A 108 5.27 -3.35 -11.73
C LEU A 108 4.93 -2.80 -10.34
N SER A 109 4.07 -3.53 -9.62
CA SER A 109 3.62 -3.12 -8.29
C SER A 109 4.76 -3.21 -7.28
N LEU A 110 4.95 -2.14 -6.50
CA LEU A 110 5.89 -2.09 -5.38
C LEU A 110 5.27 -1.36 -4.20
N ARG A 111 5.75 -1.68 -2.99
CA ARG A 111 5.35 -1.00 -1.77
C ARG A 111 6.42 -0.02 -1.32
N LEU A 112 6.06 1.25 -1.22
CA LEU A 112 6.90 2.31 -0.68
C LEU A 112 7.11 2.12 0.83
N ALA A 113 8.27 2.57 1.30
CA ALA A 113 8.55 2.68 2.73
C ALA A 113 7.84 3.91 3.32
N PRO A 114 7.85 4.10 4.66
CA PRO A 114 7.42 5.35 5.24
C PRO A 114 8.12 6.56 4.62
N ALA A 115 7.37 7.64 4.41
CA ALA A 115 7.91 8.90 3.95
C ALA A 115 8.85 9.53 4.99
N ARG A 116 9.94 10.13 4.49
CA ARG A 116 10.82 11.04 5.23
C ARG A 116 10.31 12.46 5.00
N CYS A 117 9.77 13.05 6.06
CA CYS A 117 9.20 14.41 6.02
C CYS A 117 10.30 15.45 6.07
N SER A 118 10.85 15.75 4.90
CA SER A 118 11.95 16.67 4.64
C SER A 118 11.53 17.72 3.62
N SER A 119 12.10 18.92 3.71
CA SER A 119 11.94 19.99 2.72
C SER A 119 12.95 19.92 1.56
N GLU A 120 13.80 18.90 1.53
CA GLU A 120 14.74 18.69 0.44
C GLU A 120 14.03 18.44 -0.89
N SER A 121 14.65 18.88 -1.99
CA SER A 121 14.13 18.61 -3.33
C SER A 121 14.08 17.10 -3.61
N PRO A 122 13.00 16.59 -4.23
CA PRO A 122 12.88 15.17 -4.56
C PRO A 122 13.99 14.65 -5.48
N GLN A 123 14.52 13.48 -5.17
CA GLN A 123 15.51 12.77 -5.99
C GLN A 123 14.98 11.39 -6.39
N ASP A 124 14.01 11.37 -7.31
CA ASP A 124 13.31 10.15 -7.69
C ASP A 124 14.01 9.43 -8.86
N LYS A 125 14.30 8.13 -8.69
CA LYS A 125 14.96 7.29 -9.70
C LYS A 125 14.36 5.88 -9.71
N VAL A 126 14.25 5.29 -10.90
CA VAL A 126 13.96 3.86 -11.08
C VAL A 126 15.18 3.18 -11.66
N ILE A 127 15.65 2.13 -11.00
CA ILE A 127 16.72 1.27 -11.49
C ILE A 127 16.08 -0.02 -12.02
N LEU A 128 16.21 -0.27 -13.32
CA LEU A 128 15.77 -1.52 -13.95
C LEU A 128 16.96 -2.44 -14.19
N GLU A 129 16.80 -3.71 -13.84
CA GLU A 129 17.68 -4.80 -14.23
C GLU A 129 16.92 -5.68 -15.23
N PHE A 130 17.41 -5.76 -16.47
CA PHE A 130 16.68 -6.40 -17.56
C PHE A 130 17.60 -6.94 -18.66
N ARG A 131 17.08 -7.83 -19.50
CA ARG A 131 17.71 -8.32 -20.73
C ARG A 131 16.89 -7.87 -21.94
N GLN A 132 17.54 -7.57 -23.06
CA GLN A 132 16.84 -7.17 -24.28
C GLN A 132 17.51 -7.78 -25.52
N GLY A 133 16.72 -8.42 -26.39
CA GLY A 133 17.22 -8.93 -27.68
C GLY A 133 18.42 -9.86 -27.58
N GLY A 134 18.49 -10.70 -26.54
CA GLY A 134 19.59 -11.66 -26.32
C GLY A 134 20.84 -11.08 -25.63
N SER A 135 20.80 -9.83 -25.16
CA SER A 135 21.88 -9.24 -24.37
C SER A 135 22.08 -9.96 -23.02
N GLY A 136 23.28 -9.82 -22.45
CA GLY A 136 23.51 -10.05 -21.02
C GLY A 136 22.65 -9.12 -20.14
N LEU A 137 22.67 -9.33 -18.83
CA LEU A 137 21.93 -8.49 -17.88
C LEU A 137 22.40 -7.04 -17.95
N LEU A 138 21.45 -6.13 -18.17
CA LEU A 138 21.65 -4.68 -18.19
C LEU A 138 21.08 -4.08 -16.92
N ARG A 139 21.77 -3.09 -16.35
CA ARG A 139 21.27 -2.26 -15.24
C ARG A 139 21.26 -0.80 -15.66
N ARG A 140 20.10 -0.15 -15.60
CA ARG A 140 19.92 1.24 -16.07
C ARG A 140 19.08 2.03 -15.09
N THR A 141 19.42 3.30 -14.95
CA THR A 141 18.70 4.27 -14.12
C THR A 141 17.84 5.15 -15.02
N TYR A 142 16.60 5.36 -14.62
CA TYR A 142 15.63 6.21 -15.30
C TYR A 142 15.11 7.24 -14.32
N LYS A 143 14.87 8.45 -14.81
CA LYS A 143 14.02 9.42 -14.13
C LYS A 143 12.56 9.08 -14.49
N PRO A 144 11.74 8.59 -13.54
CA PRO A 144 10.35 8.29 -13.82
C PRO A 144 9.54 9.57 -14.09
N GLU A 145 8.59 9.49 -15.01
CA GLU A 145 7.54 10.49 -15.13
C GLU A 145 6.55 10.33 -13.96
N MET A 146 6.31 11.42 -13.22
CA MET A 146 5.35 11.45 -12.12
C MET A 146 3.95 11.67 -12.68
N MET A 147 3.20 10.59 -12.88
CA MET A 147 1.87 10.69 -13.48
C MET A 147 0.84 11.08 -12.41
N TYR A 148 -0.14 11.90 -12.82
CA TYR A 148 -1.29 12.32 -12.01
C TYR A 148 -0.95 12.98 -10.67
N ASN A 149 0.28 13.44 -10.48
CA ASN A 149 0.77 13.99 -9.22
C ASN A 149 0.56 13.06 -8.01
N ALA A 150 0.52 11.74 -8.24
CA ALA A 150 0.17 10.76 -7.21
C ALA A 150 1.19 10.74 -6.06
N LEU A 151 2.49 10.73 -6.40
CA LEU A 151 3.54 10.61 -5.41
C LEU A 151 3.71 11.86 -4.51
N PRO A 152 3.74 13.10 -5.03
CA PRO A 152 3.76 14.29 -4.17
C PRO A 152 2.56 14.34 -3.23
N ARG A 153 1.34 14.12 -3.74
CA ARG A 153 0.12 14.04 -2.90
C ARG A 153 0.25 13.01 -1.78
N PHE A 154 0.76 11.82 -2.09
CA PHE A 154 0.96 10.76 -1.10
C PHE A 154 1.96 11.16 -0.01
N VAL A 155 3.12 11.71 -0.40
CA VAL A 155 4.14 12.17 0.56
C VAL A 155 3.61 13.30 1.45
N ASP A 156 2.89 14.26 0.85
CA ASP A 156 2.30 15.39 1.59
C ASP A 156 1.28 14.89 2.62
N ALA A 157 0.39 13.97 2.23
CA ALA A 157 -0.60 13.36 3.12
C ALA A 157 0.05 12.54 4.23
N GLU A 158 1.05 11.70 3.91
CA GLU A 158 1.74 10.90 4.93
C GLU A 158 2.50 11.79 5.92
N CYS A 159 3.12 12.87 5.44
CA CYS A 159 3.84 13.79 6.30
C CYS A 159 2.95 14.67 7.17
N ALA A 160 1.78 15.04 6.66
CA ALA A 160 0.75 15.66 7.45
C ALA A 160 0.21 14.73 8.55
N GLY A 161 -0.11 13.48 8.20
CA GLY A 161 -0.52 12.46 9.17
C GLY A 161 0.53 12.27 10.27
N ASN A 162 1.82 12.21 9.90
CA ASN A 162 2.93 12.12 10.85
C ASN A 162 3.04 13.35 11.78
N GLN A 163 2.58 14.54 11.36
CA GLN A 163 2.55 15.71 12.23
C GLN A 163 1.40 15.61 13.24
N VAL A 164 0.21 15.22 12.79
CA VAL A 164 -0.96 15.00 13.65
C VAL A 164 -0.70 13.87 14.66
N GLN A 165 -0.13 12.75 14.23
CA GLN A 165 0.21 11.60 15.09
C GLN A 165 1.29 11.90 16.14
N LYS A 166 2.06 12.99 16.00
CA LYS A 166 2.95 13.45 17.08
C LYS A 166 2.20 14.11 18.22
N ILE A 167 0.97 14.57 17.97
CA ILE A 167 0.12 15.32 18.91
C ILE A 167 -0.91 14.37 19.52
N ALA A 168 -1.68 13.65 18.68
CA ALA A 168 -2.70 12.70 19.11
C ALA A 168 -2.81 11.52 18.13
N ASP A 169 -3.16 10.34 18.64
CA ASP A 169 -3.68 9.26 17.80
C ASP A 169 -5.15 9.53 17.46
N VAL A 170 -5.50 9.46 16.19
CA VAL A 170 -6.86 9.73 15.69
C VAL A 170 -7.30 8.55 14.86
N HIS A 171 -8.32 7.84 15.32
CA HIS A 171 -8.80 6.64 14.66
C HIS A 171 -10.31 6.47 14.84
N VAL A 172 -10.94 5.79 13.87
CA VAL A 172 -12.32 5.31 14.03
C VAL A 172 -12.32 4.01 14.83
N ALA A 173 -13.34 3.80 15.66
CA ALA A 173 -13.48 2.56 16.41
C ALA A 173 -13.70 1.36 15.48
N ASP A 174 -13.36 0.16 15.95
CA ASP A 174 -13.45 -1.06 15.15
C ASP A 174 -14.88 -1.57 14.92
N ASP A 175 -15.87 -0.98 15.61
CA ASP A 175 -17.26 -1.39 15.54
C ASP A 175 -18.21 -0.17 15.49
N ILE A 176 -19.42 -0.44 14.99
CA ILE A 176 -20.55 0.49 14.89
C ILE A 176 -21.72 0.01 15.76
N GLU A 177 -22.44 0.96 16.33
CA GLU A 177 -23.76 0.70 16.92
C GLU A 177 -24.84 1.05 15.90
N ILE A 178 -25.80 0.16 15.66
CA ILE A 178 -26.88 0.40 14.69
C ILE A 178 -28.17 0.65 15.45
N HIS A 179 -28.82 1.78 15.15
CA HIS A 179 -30.10 2.17 15.71
C HIS A 179 -31.17 2.13 14.63
N GLY A 180 -32.34 1.58 14.95
CA GLY A 180 -33.44 1.43 14.00
C GLY A 180 -33.25 0.28 13.00
N GLU A 181 -34.14 0.20 12.01
CA GLU A 181 -34.18 -0.90 11.03
C GLU A 181 -34.49 -0.38 9.62
N GLY A 182 -34.06 -1.14 8.61
CA GLY A 182 -34.31 -0.83 7.20
C GLY A 182 -33.86 0.59 6.83
N ARG A 183 -34.72 1.32 6.11
CA ARG A 183 -34.43 2.67 5.60
C ARG A 183 -34.31 3.76 6.66
N GLU A 184 -34.78 3.50 7.87
CA GLU A 184 -34.68 4.44 8.99
C GLU A 184 -33.47 4.13 9.88
N SER A 185 -32.68 3.10 9.55
CA SER A 185 -31.52 2.73 10.35
C SER A 185 -30.38 3.73 10.21
N VAL A 186 -29.73 4.02 11.33
CA VAL A 186 -28.54 4.89 11.42
C VAL A 186 -27.44 4.11 12.14
N ALA A 187 -26.23 4.13 11.59
CA ALA A 187 -25.05 3.61 12.26
C ALA A 187 -24.32 4.72 13.00
N GLU A 188 -23.89 4.49 14.23
CA GLU A 188 -23.03 5.38 15.00
C GLU A 188 -21.62 4.78 15.03
N LEU A 189 -20.67 5.49 14.41
CA LEU A 189 -19.25 5.14 14.41
C LEU A 189 -18.49 6.12 15.31
N PRO A 190 -17.93 5.66 16.44
CA PRO A 190 -17.10 6.50 17.26
C PRO A 190 -15.80 6.89 16.57
N LEU A 191 -15.47 8.17 16.65
CA LEU A 191 -14.14 8.70 16.34
C LEU A 191 -13.42 8.97 17.67
N ILE A 192 -12.23 8.40 17.82
CA ILE A 192 -11.44 8.43 19.04
C ILE A 192 -10.21 9.30 18.78
N ILE A 193 -9.94 10.22 19.72
CA ILE A 193 -8.80 11.11 19.70
C ILE A 193 -8.06 10.96 21.02
N GLU A 194 -6.85 10.41 20.98
CA GLU A 194 -6.02 10.13 22.14
C GLU A 194 -4.75 11.00 22.10
N PRO A 195 -4.70 12.11 22.84
CA PRO A 195 -3.50 12.93 22.99
C PRO A 195 -2.29 12.10 23.43
N THR A 196 -1.13 12.37 22.83
CA THR A 196 0.11 11.61 23.10
C THR A 196 0.83 12.03 24.38
N GLY A 197 0.37 13.10 25.03
CA GLY A 197 1.04 13.77 26.15
C GLY A 197 2.17 14.71 25.72
N LYS A 198 2.30 15.03 24.43
CA LYS A 198 3.32 15.94 23.89
C LYS A 198 2.70 17.28 23.52
N GLU A 199 3.51 18.33 23.61
CA GLU A 199 3.12 19.68 23.20
C GLU A 199 2.70 19.77 21.72
N GLY A 200 1.75 20.66 21.45
CA GLY A 200 1.23 20.97 20.13
C GLY A 200 -0.29 20.86 20.07
N SER A 201 -0.90 21.59 19.14
CA SER A 201 -2.35 21.50 18.90
C SER A 201 -2.69 21.47 17.41
N PHE A 202 -3.90 21.03 17.13
CA PHE A 202 -4.55 21.11 15.84
C PHE A 202 -6.07 21.18 16.01
N THR A 203 -6.78 21.60 14.97
CA THR A 203 -8.23 21.46 14.88
C THR A 203 -8.54 20.33 13.91
N LEU A 204 -9.36 19.37 14.33
CA LEU A 204 -10.01 18.44 13.43
C LEU A 204 -11.27 19.13 12.90
N ASP A 205 -11.21 19.58 11.65
CA ASP A 205 -12.24 20.41 11.05
C ASP A 205 -13.45 19.55 10.67
N SER A 206 -13.21 18.47 9.92
CA SER A 206 -14.26 17.59 9.41
C SER A 206 -13.77 16.20 9.03
N ILE A 207 -14.72 15.26 8.90
CA ILE A 207 -14.53 13.98 8.21
C ILE A 207 -15.33 14.03 6.91
N LEU A 208 -14.71 13.72 5.78
CA LEU A 208 -15.39 13.69 4.48
C LEU A 208 -16.25 12.43 4.35
N ALA A 209 -17.41 12.59 3.70
CA ALA A 209 -18.20 11.47 3.22
C ALA A 209 -17.41 10.64 2.18
N THR A 210 -17.79 9.38 2.05
CA THR A 210 -17.21 8.47 1.07
C THR A 210 -18.25 8.13 -0.01
N THR A 211 -17.83 7.33 -0.99
CA THR A 211 -18.76 6.82 -2.01
C THR A 211 -19.84 5.90 -1.45
N LEU A 212 -19.63 5.31 -0.27
CA LEU A 212 -20.53 4.33 0.34
C LEU A 212 -21.34 4.94 1.50
N ILE A 213 -20.73 5.81 2.30
CA ILE A 213 -21.29 6.33 3.55
C ILE A 213 -21.17 7.85 3.65
N SER A 214 -22.19 8.48 4.22
CA SER A 214 -22.31 9.92 4.41
C SER A 214 -22.95 10.21 5.77
N PRO A 215 -23.01 11.49 6.21
CA PRO A 215 -23.85 11.85 7.34
C PRO A 215 -25.28 11.33 7.15
N SER A 216 -25.85 10.77 8.22
CA SER A 216 -27.23 10.25 8.22
C SER A 216 -28.29 11.29 7.83
N THR A 217 -27.96 12.58 8.01
CA THR A 217 -28.79 13.72 7.62
C THR A 217 -28.60 14.14 6.15
N GLY A 218 -27.73 13.44 5.41
CA GLY A 218 -27.20 13.89 4.12
C GLY A 218 -26.08 14.92 4.27
N GLY A 219 -25.29 15.09 3.20
CA GLY A 219 -24.16 16.01 3.13
C GLY A 219 -22.86 15.34 2.70
N ASP A 220 -21.82 16.15 2.49
CA ASP A 220 -20.51 15.70 2.00
C ASP A 220 -19.45 15.58 3.10
N SER A 221 -19.78 15.96 4.35
CA SER A 221 -18.88 15.88 5.52
C SER A 221 -19.63 15.86 6.85
N TRP A 222 -18.98 15.29 7.87
CA TRP A 222 -19.27 15.55 9.28
C TRP A 222 -18.39 16.71 9.75
N ASP A 223 -19.00 17.87 10.02
CA ASP A 223 -18.29 19.04 10.53
C ASP A 223 -18.15 18.91 12.06
N LEU A 224 -16.91 18.96 12.55
CA LEU A 224 -16.57 18.66 13.95
C LEU A 224 -16.06 19.89 14.72
N ASP A 225 -15.17 20.69 14.11
CA ASP A 225 -14.48 21.83 14.77
C ASP A 225 -13.86 21.45 16.13
N ALA A 226 -13.31 20.22 16.21
CA ALA A 226 -12.79 19.65 17.45
C ALA A 226 -11.34 20.13 17.68
N LYS A 227 -11.13 20.90 18.74
CA LYS A 227 -9.80 21.41 19.11
C LYS A 227 -9.05 20.39 19.94
N VAL A 228 -7.90 19.94 19.43
CA VAL A 228 -7.08 18.92 20.07
C VAL A 228 -5.78 19.54 20.57
N ASP A 229 -5.54 19.38 21.87
CA ASP A 229 -4.27 19.69 22.52
C ASP A 229 -3.58 18.37 22.87
N GLY A 230 -2.31 18.22 22.49
CA GLY A 230 -1.56 16.98 22.70
C GLY A 230 -1.28 16.66 24.17
N THR A 231 -1.50 17.60 25.08
CA THR A 231 -1.41 17.44 26.55
C THR A 231 -2.77 17.42 27.25
N GLY A 232 -3.86 17.56 26.48
CA GLY A 232 -5.23 17.57 26.98
C GLY A 232 -5.80 16.18 27.28
N ASP A 233 -7.07 16.15 27.65
CA ASP A 233 -7.82 14.93 27.89
C ASP A 233 -8.24 14.25 26.56
N PRO A 234 -8.39 12.91 26.54
CA PRO A 234 -8.96 12.19 25.40
C PRO A 234 -10.34 12.70 25.00
N GLN A 235 -10.58 12.76 23.69
CA GLN A 235 -11.84 13.21 23.11
C GLN A 235 -12.50 12.09 22.31
N ARG A 236 -13.82 12.16 22.20
CA ARG A 236 -14.62 11.20 21.45
C ARG A 236 -15.75 11.91 20.74
N GLU A 237 -15.78 11.77 19.42
CA GLU A 237 -16.88 12.22 18.57
C GLU A 237 -17.67 11.01 18.06
N VAL A 238 -18.90 11.23 17.63
CA VAL A 238 -19.75 10.17 17.06
C VAL A 238 -20.21 10.56 15.67
N LEU A 239 -19.74 9.80 14.67
CA LEU A 239 -20.16 9.95 13.28
C LEU A 239 -21.47 9.19 13.09
N ARG A 240 -22.57 9.92 12.88
CA ARG A 240 -23.85 9.31 12.49
C ARG A 240 -23.89 9.07 11.00
N ILE A 241 -23.90 7.81 10.62
CA ILE A 241 -23.71 7.31 9.27
C ILE A 241 -25.04 6.83 8.67
N GLY A 242 -25.27 7.23 7.42
CA GLY A 242 -26.21 6.62 6.51
C GLY A 242 -25.53 6.27 5.17
N PRO A 243 -26.18 5.50 4.29
CA PRO A 243 -25.64 5.26 2.95
C PRO A 243 -25.66 6.51 2.08
N THR A 244 -24.59 6.78 1.34
CA THR A 244 -24.54 7.90 0.37
C THR A 244 -25.57 7.74 -0.73
N ARG A 245 -25.85 6.50 -1.13
CA ARG A 245 -26.80 6.12 -2.19
C ARG A 245 -27.25 4.68 -2.02
N CYS A 246 -28.49 4.40 -2.41
CA CYS A 246 -29.04 3.06 -2.43
C CYS A 246 -29.44 2.67 -3.86
N ASP A 247 -28.45 2.39 -4.70
CA ASP A 247 -28.62 1.67 -5.97
C ASP A 247 -27.58 0.53 -6.11
N SER A 248 -27.79 -0.37 -7.07
CA SER A 248 -27.00 -1.60 -7.21
C SER A 248 -25.50 -1.37 -7.42
N HIS A 249 -25.08 -0.21 -7.90
CA HIS A 249 -23.67 0.07 -8.16
C HIS A 249 -22.93 0.57 -6.91
N ALA A 250 -23.66 0.98 -5.87
CA ALA A 250 -23.08 1.53 -4.64
C ALA A 250 -22.14 0.53 -3.94
N LEU A 251 -22.50 -0.76 -3.97
CA LEU A 251 -21.70 -1.84 -3.38
C LEU A 251 -20.67 -2.42 -4.36
N SER A 252 -20.97 -2.47 -5.66
CA SER A 252 -20.08 -3.12 -6.65
C SER A 252 -18.83 -2.31 -7.01
N ASP A 253 -18.94 -0.98 -6.98
CA ASP A 253 -17.85 -0.07 -7.39
C ASP A 253 -17.04 0.45 -6.19
N ASN A 254 -17.21 -0.19 -5.03
CA ASN A 254 -16.67 0.27 -3.78
C ASN A 254 -15.23 -0.22 -3.52
N SER A 255 -14.25 0.41 -4.15
CA SER A 255 -12.84 0.10 -3.88
C SER A 255 -12.26 0.81 -2.64
N GLN A 256 -12.97 1.80 -2.10
CA GLN A 256 -12.47 2.73 -1.06
C GLN A 256 -13.57 3.35 -0.16
N GLY A 257 -14.84 2.98 -0.29
CA GLY A 257 -15.91 3.72 0.39
C GLY A 257 -15.99 3.51 1.89
N THR A 258 -15.04 2.81 2.50
CA THR A 258 -14.89 2.78 3.97
C THR A 258 -13.63 3.51 4.43
N GLU A 259 -12.85 4.11 3.52
CA GLU A 259 -11.68 4.91 3.87
C GLU A 259 -12.10 6.36 4.14
N PHE A 260 -12.19 6.72 5.42
CA PHE A 260 -12.55 8.07 5.84
C PHE A 260 -11.38 9.02 5.63
N THR A 261 -11.63 10.18 5.03
CA THR A 261 -10.63 11.26 4.94
C THR A 261 -10.93 12.32 5.98
N ALA A 262 -9.98 12.59 6.87
CA ALA A 262 -10.09 13.63 7.88
C ALA A 262 -9.36 14.90 7.42
N ILE A 263 -9.99 16.06 7.64
CA ILE A 263 -9.44 17.38 7.37
C ILE A 263 -9.00 18.01 8.69
N PHE A 264 -7.76 18.48 8.74
CA PHE A 264 -7.16 19.07 9.92
C PHE A 264 -6.57 20.43 9.60
N THR A 265 -6.63 21.34 10.56
CA THR A 265 -5.89 22.60 10.54
C THR A 265 -4.87 22.60 11.66
N LEU A 266 -3.58 22.62 11.28
CA LEU A 266 -2.46 22.66 12.21
C LEU A 266 -2.26 24.05 12.81
N ASP A 267 -1.59 24.11 13.96
CA ASP A 267 -1.11 25.38 14.51
C ASP A 267 -0.25 26.14 13.49
N GLY A 268 -0.67 27.36 13.15
CA GLY A 268 -0.11 28.15 12.06
C GLY A 268 -1.03 28.26 10.84
N GLY A 269 -2.19 27.60 10.86
CA GLY A 269 -3.27 27.76 9.87
C GLY A 269 -3.10 26.92 8.60
N GLN A 270 -2.15 25.98 8.59
CA GLN A 270 -2.01 25.05 7.47
C GLN A 270 -3.10 23.97 7.55
N THR A 271 -3.99 23.95 6.57
CA THR A 271 -4.95 22.86 6.39
C THR A 271 -4.31 21.67 5.67
N THR A 272 -4.64 20.47 6.12
CA THR A 272 -4.15 19.21 5.56
C THR A 272 -5.19 18.10 5.69
N GLN A 273 -4.94 16.97 5.03
CA GLN A 273 -5.82 15.82 5.08
C GLN A 273 -5.04 14.51 5.03
N PHE A 274 -5.56 13.49 5.72
CA PHE A 274 -5.11 12.12 5.55
C PHE A 274 -6.24 11.13 5.85
N ALA A 275 -6.07 9.91 5.37
CA ALA A 275 -7.03 8.84 5.56
C ALA A 275 -6.94 8.26 6.98
N LEU A 276 -8.08 8.09 7.63
CA LEU A 276 -8.20 7.31 8.85
C LEU A 276 -8.33 5.84 8.47
N GLY A 277 -7.39 5.02 8.98
CA GLY A 277 -7.39 3.59 8.71
C GLY A 277 -8.69 2.93 9.17
N THR A 278 -9.19 2.01 8.35
CA THR A 278 -10.35 1.16 8.67
C THR A 278 -9.90 -0.29 8.68
N SER A 279 -10.35 -1.06 9.67
CA SER A 279 -10.03 -2.48 9.73
C SER A 279 -10.92 -3.27 8.76
N PRO A 280 -10.51 -4.50 8.36
CA PRO A 280 -11.38 -5.41 7.62
C PRO A 280 -12.68 -5.74 8.37
N HIS A 281 -12.68 -5.68 9.71
CA HIS A 281 -13.88 -5.94 10.51
C HIS A 281 -14.88 -4.80 10.37
N LEU A 282 -14.44 -3.55 10.59
CA LEU A 282 -15.26 -2.36 10.42
C LEU A 282 -15.76 -2.23 8.97
N GLU A 283 -14.91 -2.50 7.98
CA GLU A 283 -15.31 -2.51 6.57
C GLU A 283 -16.47 -3.48 6.30
N GLY A 284 -16.38 -4.70 6.83
CA GLY A 284 -17.45 -5.69 6.74
C GLY A 284 -18.74 -5.26 7.44
N ARG A 285 -18.63 -4.62 8.62
CA ARG A 285 -19.78 -4.07 9.37
C ARG A 285 -20.47 -2.95 8.62
N LEU A 286 -19.73 -1.97 8.09
CA LEU A 286 -20.27 -0.86 7.31
C LEU A 286 -20.95 -1.34 6.02
N THR A 287 -20.32 -2.27 5.32
CA THR A 287 -20.89 -2.88 4.09
C THR A 287 -22.20 -3.62 4.40
N SER A 288 -22.23 -4.38 5.49
CA SER A 288 -23.43 -5.11 5.93
C SER A 288 -24.54 -4.16 6.35
N PHE A 289 -24.21 -3.07 7.05
CA PHE A 289 -25.16 -2.02 7.40
C PHE A 289 -25.79 -1.40 6.15
N VAL A 290 -24.99 -0.99 5.16
CA VAL A 290 -25.51 -0.40 3.92
C VAL A 290 -26.40 -1.38 3.16
N ALA A 291 -26.00 -2.66 3.10
CA ALA A 291 -26.79 -3.70 2.48
C ALA A 291 -28.17 -3.85 3.17
N ALA A 292 -28.20 -3.97 4.50
CA ALA A 292 -29.45 -4.06 5.27
C ALA A 292 -30.31 -2.79 5.14
N HIS A 293 -29.71 -1.61 5.25
CA HIS A 293 -30.40 -0.32 5.14
C HIS A 293 -31.06 -0.16 3.76
N CYS A 294 -30.34 -0.46 2.69
CA CYS A 294 -30.83 -0.30 1.33
C CYS A 294 -31.75 -1.45 0.86
N GLY A 295 -31.80 -2.56 1.60
CA GLY A 295 -32.56 -3.75 1.22
C GLY A 295 -31.84 -4.67 0.22
N TYR A 296 -30.51 -4.67 0.24
CA TYR A 296 -29.69 -5.61 -0.54
C TYR A 296 -29.36 -6.84 0.32
N GLY A 297 -29.98 -7.97 0.02
CA GLY A 297 -29.74 -9.23 0.72
C GLY A 297 -30.76 -10.27 0.26
N PRO A 298 -30.49 -11.57 0.41
CA PRO A 298 -31.54 -12.57 0.20
C PRO A 298 -32.69 -12.22 1.16
N ASP A 299 -33.92 -12.22 0.65
CA ASP A 299 -35.12 -12.04 1.45
C ASP A 299 -34.98 -12.85 2.74
N VAL A 300 -34.91 -12.17 3.89
CA VAL A 300 -35.18 -12.85 5.15
C VAL A 300 -36.69 -13.06 5.13
N GLU A 301 -37.11 -14.20 4.60
CA GLU A 301 -38.49 -14.68 4.68
C GLU A 301 -38.95 -14.57 6.14
N ASN A 302 -39.97 -13.75 6.38
CA ASN A 302 -40.81 -13.82 7.58
C ASN A 302 -41.69 -15.07 7.53
#